data_AF-A0A212LF87-F1
#
_entry.id   AF-A0A212LF87-F1
#
_cell.length_a   1.000
_cell.length_b   1.000
_cell.length_c   1.000
_cell.angle_alpha   90.00
_cell.angle_beta   90.00
_cell.angle_gamma   90.00
#
_symmetry.space_group_name_H-M   'P 1'
#
loop_
_entity.id
_entity.type
_entity.pdbx_description
1 polymer ?
#
loop_
_entity_poly.entity_id
_entity_poly.type
_entity_poly.pdbx_seq_one_letter_code
_entity_poly.pdbx_strand_id
1 'polypeptide(L)'
;MARGTISLLHGLVLVGLLIAAVALATWWGALWPLDLGFSARMAAGGFVLLLFGWGPLWLAPLLVSALLNRHWQRLALWPFAVLAMIALHAAFGPARGFMAIDRLGMAGALDLYALPAAMAVLLGSALREGFRRKSTSDVPDRAGPVTAGGVQSRSG
;
A
#
# COMPACT_ATOMS: atom_id res chain seq x y z
N MET A 1 -18.07 -13.01 0.57
CA MET A 1 -16.72 -13.21 1.13
C MET A 1 -16.59 -12.43 2.42
N ALA A 2 -16.20 -13.08 3.52
CA ALA A 2 -16.11 -12.45 4.83
C ALA A 2 -15.08 -11.31 4.80
N ARG A 3 -15.45 -10.12 5.30
CA ARG A 3 -14.58 -8.92 5.25
C ARG A 3 -13.27 -9.07 6.06
N GLY A 4 -13.19 -10.06 6.97
CA GLY A 4 -11.96 -10.45 7.67
C GLY A 4 -10.91 -11.08 6.75
N THR A 5 -11.33 -11.82 5.72
CA THR A 5 -10.42 -12.47 4.76
C THR A 5 -9.68 -11.44 3.90
N ILE A 6 -10.28 -10.28 3.64
CA ILE A 6 -9.69 -9.20 2.82
C ILE A 6 -8.53 -8.51 3.55
N SER A 7 -8.66 -8.24 4.85
CA SER A 7 -7.57 -7.66 5.65
C SER A 7 -6.41 -8.64 5.82
N LEU A 8 -6.73 -9.94 6.01
CA LEU A 8 -5.72 -11.00 6.02
C LEU A 8 -4.96 -11.09 4.69
N LEU A 9 -5.68 -11.00 3.55
CA LEU A 9 -5.07 -10.96 2.22
C LEU A 9 -4.13 -9.76 2.04
N HIS A 10 -4.52 -8.55 2.49
CA HIS A 10 -3.63 -7.39 2.43
C HIS A 10 -2.38 -7.60 3.29
N GLY A 11 -2.52 -8.14 4.50
CA GLY A 11 -1.38 -8.46 5.37
C GLY A 11 -0.44 -9.49 4.76
N LEU A 12 -1.00 -10.57 4.19
CA LEU A 12 -0.23 -11.61 3.50
C LEU A 12 0.55 -11.06 2.30
N VAL A 13 -0.09 -10.21 1.48
CA VAL A 13 0.58 -9.57 0.35
C VAL A 13 1.67 -8.62 0.82
N LEU A 14 1.45 -7.88 1.92
CA LEU A 14 2.46 -6.99 2.50
C LEU A 14 3.70 -7.77 2.97
N VAL A 15 3.49 -8.89 3.65
CA VAL A 15 4.57 -9.79 4.09
C VAL A 15 5.29 -10.38 2.88
N GLY A 16 4.56 -10.81 1.85
CA GLY A 16 5.15 -11.31 0.60
C GLY A 16 6.02 -10.27 -0.09
N LEU A 17 5.58 -9.01 -0.13
CA LEU A 17 6.38 -7.89 -0.65
C LEU A 17 7.64 -7.66 0.18
N LEU A 18 7.56 -7.72 1.52
CA LEU A 18 8.75 -7.62 2.37
C LEU A 18 9.75 -8.74 2.08
N ILE A 19 9.28 -9.98 1.94
CA ILE A 19 10.13 -11.13 1.62
C ILE A 19 10.79 -10.93 0.24
N ALA A 20 10.02 -10.48 -0.76
CA ALA A 20 10.56 -10.16 -2.09
C ALA A 20 11.61 -9.04 -2.04
N ALA A 21 11.43 -8.02 -1.18
CA ALA A 21 12.39 -6.93 -0.99
C ALA A 21 13.73 -7.47 -0.49
N VAL A 22 13.66 -8.33 0.53
CA VAL A 22 14.83 -8.97 1.12
C VAL A 22 15.50 -9.88 0.08
N ALA A 23 14.74 -10.72 -0.63
CA ALA A 23 15.27 -11.60 -1.66
C ALA A 23 15.98 -10.82 -2.79
N LEU A 24 15.39 -9.71 -3.25
CA LEU A 24 15.95 -8.87 -4.31
C LEU A 24 17.25 -8.17 -3.87
N ALA A 25 17.27 -7.62 -2.66
CA ALA A 25 18.48 -7.05 -2.07
C ALA A 25 19.58 -8.11 -1.89
N THR A 26 19.19 -9.34 -1.54
CA THR A 26 20.15 -10.45 -1.35
C THR A 26 20.72 -10.95 -2.68
N TRP A 27 19.90 -10.97 -3.75
CA TRP A 27 20.30 -11.38 -5.10
C TRP A 27 21.30 -10.40 -5.73
N TRP A 28 21.03 -9.10 -5.65
CA TRP A 28 21.92 -8.06 -6.19
C TRP A 28 23.19 -7.86 -5.36
N GLY A 29 23.14 -8.14 -4.05
CA GLY A 29 24.31 -8.04 -3.18
C GLY A 29 25.26 -9.24 -3.23
N ALA A 30 24.93 -10.31 -3.97
CA ALA A 30 25.69 -11.58 -4.00
C ALA A 30 25.97 -12.20 -2.62
N LEU A 31 25.12 -11.89 -1.63
CA LEU A 31 25.28 -12.30 -0.22
C LEU A 31 24.58 -13.61 0.10
N TRP A 32 23.87 -14.20 -0.86
CA TRP A 32 23.30 -15.54 -0.72
C TRP A 32 24.40 -16.60 -0.81
N PRO A 33 24.53 -17.55 0.14
CA PRO A 33 23.67 -17.82 1.29
C PRO A 33 24.28 -17.45 2.66
N LEU A 34 25.28 -16.56 2.71
CA LEU A 34 26.18 -16.47 3.87
C LEU A 34 25.62 -15.66 5.07
N ASP A 35 24.77 -14.65 4.85
CA ASP A 35 24.19 -13.87 5.97
C ASP A 35 22.84 -13.19 5.64
N LEU A 36 21.75 -13.84 6.06
CA LEU A 36 20.37 -13.30 5.97
C LEU A 36 20.18 -12.05 6.83
N GLY A 37 20.87 -11.95 7.97
CA GLY A 37 20.76 -10.82 8.89
C GLY A 37 21.36 -9.55 8.30
N PHE A 38 22.53 -9.66 7.66
CA PHE A 38 23.15 -8.56 6.93
C PHE A 38 22.29 -8.11 5.74
N SER A 39 21.74 -9.07 4.99
CA SER A 39 20.85 -8.79 3.85
C SER A 39 19.58 -8.06 4.26
N ALA A 40 18.98 -8.45 5.40
CA ALA A 40 17.83 -7.76 5.97
C ALA A 40 18.17 -6.32 6.40
N ARG A 41 19.34 -6.08 7.01
CA ARG A 41 19.80 -4.73 7.37
C ARG A 41 20.09 -3.87 6.15
N MET A 42 20.66 -4.43 5.09
CA MET A 42 20.89 -3.73 3.82
C MET A 42 19.58 -3.37 3.13
N ALA A 43 18.62 -4.30 3.07
CA ALA A 43 17.29 -4.03 2.55
C ALA A 43 16.57 -2.94 3.37
N ALA A 44 16.64 -3.03 4.71
CA ALA A 44 16.09 -2.02 5.59
C ALA A 44 16.78 -0.65 5.41
N GLY A 45 18.11 -0.62 5.29
CA GLY A 45 18.88 0.59 5.04
C GLY A 45 18.52 1.24 3.70
N GLY A 46 18.43 0.44 2.63
CA GLY A 46 17.97 0.89 1.32
C GLY A 46 16.55 1.44 1.37
N PHE A 47 15.64 0.75 2.07
CA PHE A 47 14.27 1.21 2.28
C PHE A 47 14.19 2.52 3.06
N VAL A 48 14.96 2.65 4.14
CA VAL A 48 15.06 3.87 4.95
C VAL A 48 15.61 5.02 4.11
N LEU A 49 16.66 4.80 3.31
CA LEU A 49 17.21 5.82 2.42
C LEU A 49 16.17 6.26 1.37
N LEU A 50 15.42 5.31 0.82
CA LEU A 50 14.31 5.59 -0.09
C LEU A 50 13.20 6.40 0.59
N LEU A 51 12.89 6.07 1.85
CA LEU A 51 11.87 6.75 2.63
C LEU A 51 12.31 8.16 3.02
N PHE A 52 13.58 8.41 3.34
CA PHE A 52 14.04 9.77 3.64
C PHE A 52 14.26 10.61 2.39
N GLY A 53 14.75 10.02 1.30
CA GLY A 53 14.97 10.73 0.04
C GLY A 53 13.67 11.04 -0.71
N TRP A 54 12.71 10.12 -0.68
CA TRP A 54 11.47 10.18 -1.48
C TRP A 54 10.18 10.01 -0.66
N GLY A 55 10.26 9.89 0.67
CA GLY A 55 9.12 9.69 1.59
C GLY A 55 7.87 10.51 1.31
N PRO A 56 8.00 11.86 1.20
CA PRO A 56 6.85 12.71 0.93
C PRO A 56 6.14 12.36 -0.39
N LEU A 57 6.87 11.88 -1.39
CA LEU A 57 6.30 11.51 -2.69
C LEU A 57 5.56 10.18 -2.65
N TRP A 58 5.92 9.28 -1.74
CA TRP A 58 5.18 8.05 -1.48
C TRP A 58 3.80 8.28 -0.85
N LEU A 59 3.57 9.45 -0.25
CA LEU A 59 2.25 9.82 0.27
C LEU A 59 1.22 10.01 -0.84
N ALA A 60 1.63 10.47 -2.03
CA ALA A 60 0.72 10.70 -3.14
C ALA A 60 -0.01 9.41 -3.59
N PRO A 61 0.68 8.32 -3.98
CA PRO A 61 -0.01 7.08 -4.35
C PRO A 61 -0.77 6.45 -3.18
N LEU A 62 -0.29 6.62 -1.94
CA LEU A 62 -0.99 6.15 -0.74
C LEU A 62 -2.35 6.87 -0.57
N LEU A 63 -2.35 8.20 -0.59
CA LEU A 63 -3.55 9.02 -0.43
C LEU A 63 -4.52 8.81 -1.59
N VAL A 64 -4.02 8.81 -2.83
CA VAL A 64 -4.86 8.55 -4.01
C VAL A 64 -5.49 7.16 -3.93
N SER A 65 -4.73 6.13 -3.55
CA SER A 65 -5.27 4.78 -3.35
C SER A 65 -6.36 4.74 -2.27
N ALA A 66 -6.17 5.49 -1.17
CA ALA A 66 -7.16 5.59 -0.10
C ALA A 66 -8.48 6.27 -0.52
N LEU A 67 -8.45 7.16 -1.52
CA LEU A 67 -9.63 7.84 -2.06
C LEU A 67 -10.36 7.02 -3.12
N LEU A 68 -9.68 6.15 -3.86
CA LEU A 68 -10.26 5.38 -4.95
C LEU A 68 -11.24 4.32 -4.43
N ASN A 69 -12.44 4.27 -5.01
CA ASN A 69 -13.49 3.35 -4.57
C ASN A 69 -13.33 1.94 -5.14
N ARG A 70 -12.93 1.82 -6.42
CA ARG A 70 -12.88 0.55 -7.15
C ARG A 70 -11.51 -0.11 -7.03
N HIS A 71 -11.48 -1.43 -6.82
CA HIS A 71 -10.23 -2.19 -6.66
C HIS A 71 -9.36 -2.17 -7.93
N TRP A 72 -9.96 -2.25 -9.12
CA TRP A 72 -9.23 -2.14 -10.39
C TRP A 72 -8.52 -0.81 -10.58
N GLN A 73 -9.11 0.30 -10.11
CA GLN A 73 -8.47 1.63 -10.17
C GLN A 73 -7.23 1.68 -9.27
N ARG A 74 -7.30 1.07 -8.08
CA ARG A 74 -6.16 0.96 -7.16
C ARG A 74 -5.06 0.08 -7.76
N LEU A 75 -5.42 -1.03 -8.40
CA LEU A 75 -4.44 -1.88 -9.08
C LEU A 75 -3.78 -1.14 -10.26
N ALA A 76 -4.54 -0.39 -11.05
CA ALA A 76 -4.02 0.40 -12.14
C ALA A 76 -3.09 1.54 -11.67
N LEU A 77 -3.28 2.05 -10.44
CA LEU A 77 -2.42 3.08 -9.86
C LEU A 77 -0.97 2.62 -9.69
N TRP A 78 -0.75 1.31 -9.50
CA TRP A 78 0.59 0.76 -9.28
C TRP A 78 1.57 1.04 -10.43
N PRO A 79 1.31 0.62 -11.69
CA PRO A 79 2.22 0.92 -12.80
C PRO A 79 2.39 2.42 -13.05
N PHE A 80 1.36 3.24 -12.84
CA PHE A 80 1.48 4.70 -12.95
C PHE A 80 2.39 5.29 -11.87
N ALA A 81 2.29 4.82 -10.63
CA ALA A 81 3.16 5.26 -9.54
C ALA A 81 4.62 4.86 -9.80
N VAL A 82 4.85 3.66 -10.32
CA VAL A 82 6.20 3.21 -10.72
C VAL A 82 6.78 4.12 -11.80
N LEU A 83 6.04 4.35 -12.90
CA LEU A 83 6.50 5.20 -13.99
C LEU A 83 6.76 6.64 -13.53
N ALA A 84 5.89 7.20 -12.69
CA ALA A 84 6.07 8.55 -12.14
C ALA A 84 7.36 8.65 -11.31
N MET A 85 7.64 7.65 -10.46
CA MET A 85 8.85 7.62 -9.65
C MET A 85 10.12 7.43 -10.48
N ILE A 86 10.07 6.59 -11.52
CA ILE A 86 11.17 6.45 -12.48
C ILE A 86 11.44 7.78 -13.17
N ALA A 87 10.42 8.45 -13.70
CA ALA A 87 10.57 9.76 -14.35
C ALA A 87 11.15 10.82 -13.39
N LEU A 88 10.70 10.80 -12.14
CA LEU A 88 11.15 11.74 -11.12
C LEU A 88 12.59 11.48 -10.68
N HIS A 89 12.99 10.21 -10.58
CA HIS A 89 14.39 9.84 -10.34
C HIS A 89 15.27 10.18 -11.54
N ALA A 90 14.78 10.05 -12.77
CA ALA A 90 15.50 10.48 -13.97
C ALA A 90 15.85 11.97 -13.88
N ALA A 91 14.85 12.78 -13.47
CA ALA A 91 14.98 14.23 -13.42
C ALA A 91 15.79 14.73 -12.20
N PHE A 92 15.59 14.13 -11.02
CA PHE A 92 16.12 14.68 -9.75
C PHE A 92 16.93 13.69 -8.91
N GLY A 93 16.98 12.41 -9.28
CA GLY A 93 17.70 11.36 -8.55
C GLY A 93 19.19 11.65 -8.41
N PRO A 94 19.93 11.93 -9.51
CA PRO A 94 21.36 12.22 -9.43
C PRO A 94 21.71 13.40 -8.52
N ALA A 95 20.90 14.47 -8.56
CA ALA A 95 21.07 15.65 -7.71
C ALA A 95 20.87 15.35 -6.21
N ARG A 96 20.17 14.26 -5.88
CA ARG A 96 19.95 13.78 -4.51
C ARG A 96 20.92 12.67 -4.09
N GLY A 97 21.96 12.41 -4.89
CA GLY A 97 22.97 11.38 -4.62
C GLY A 97 22.54 9.96 -4.99
N PHE A 98 21.42 9.79 -5.70
CA PHE A 98 21.04 8.48 -6.23
C PHE A 98 21.80 8.14 -7.51
N MET A 99 21.95 6.84 -7.78
CA MET A 99 22.56 6.35 -9.02
C MET A 99 21.73 6.74 -10.25
N ALA A 100 22.37 7.32 -11.26
CA ALA A 100 21.70 7.71 -12.50
C ALA A 100 21.04 6.52 -13.22
N ILE A 101 19.90 6.74 -13.87
CA ILE A 101 19.13 5.68 -14.56
C ILE A 101 19.97 4.99 -15.62
N ASP A 102 20.82 5.72 -16.35
CA ASP A 102 21.66 5.15 -17.41
C ASP A 102 22.61 4.06 -16.88
N ARG A 103 23.01 4.16 -15.61
CA ARG A 103 23.84 3.14 -14.94
C ARG A 103 23.01 2.07 -14.24
N LEU A 104 21.84 2.43 -13.72
CA LEU A 104 20.93 1.50 -13.04
C LEU A 104 20.23 0.55 -14.03
N GLY A 105 19.98 1.02 -15.25
CA GLY A 105 19.18 0.33 -16.25
C GLY A 105 17.68 0.34 -15.93
N MET A 106 16.85 0.08 -16.95
CA MET A 106 15.40 0.06 -16.79
C MET A 106 14.94 -1.06 -15.84
N ALA A 107 15.59 -2.23 -15.89
CA ALA A 107 15.29 -3.35 -15.00
C ALA A 107 15.57 -2.98 -13.53
N GLY A 108 16.73 -2.40 -13.23
CA GLY A 108 17.07 -1.95 -11.88
C GLY A 108 16.15 -0.83 -11.38
N ALA A 109 15.71 0.07 -12.26
CA ALA A 109 14.74 1.11 -11.92
C ALA A 109 13.36 0.52 -11.58
N LEU A 110 12.89 -0.47 -12.35
CA LEU A 110 11.65 -1.19 -12.04
C LEU A 110 11.76 -1.91 -10.70
N ASP A 111 12.84 -2.64 -10.46
CA ASP A 111 13.11 -3.34 -9.20
C ASP A 111 13.11 -2.39 -8.00
N LEU A 112 13.70 -1.20 -8.16
CA LEU A 112 13.79 -0.19 -7.11
C LEU A 112 12.44 0.43 -6.73
N TYR A 113 11.55 0.64 -7.70
CA TYR A 113 10.30 1.38 -7.49
C TYR A 113 9.03 0.54 -7.46
N ALA A 114 9.04 -0.65 -8.07
CA ALA A 114 7.87 -1.53 -8.13
C ALA A 114 7.37 -1.90 -6.73
N LEU A 115 8.29 -2.32 -5.86
CA LEU A 115 7.96 -2.79 -4.53
C LEU A 115 7.43 -1.68 -3.62
N PRO A 116 8.14 -0.55 -3.45
CA PRO A 116 7.66 0.53 -2.58
C PRO A 116 6.35 1.15 -3.10
N ALA A 117 6.17 1.23 -4.43
CA ALA A 117 4.91 1.66 -5.02
C ALA A 117 3.75 0.70 -4.69
N ALA A 118 3.97 -0.61 -4.81
CA ALA A 118 2.97 -1.60 -4.44
C ALA A 118 2.59 -1.48 -2.96
N MET A 119 3.58 -1.32 -2.07
CA MET A 119 3.35 -1.12 -0.64
C MET A 119 2.52 0.13 -0.36
N ALA A 120 2.85 1.27 -0.97
CA ALA A 120 2.09 2.51 -0.79
C ALA A 120 0.63 2.37 -1.23
N VAL A 121 0.40 1.75 -2.40
CA VAL A 121 -0.95 1.50 -2.94
C VAL A 121 -1.75 0.56 -2.02
N LEU A 122 -1.15 -0.54 -1.56
CA LEU A 122 -1.80 -1.50 -0.67
C LEU A 122 -2.11 -0.90 0.70
N LEU A 123 -1.20 -0.09 1.24
CA LEU A 123 -1.39 0.59 2.52
C LEU A 123 -2.56 1.59 2.42
N GLY A 124 -2.64 2.37 1.33
CA GLY A 124 -3.79 3.23 1.08
C GLY A 124 -5.12 2.46 0.97
N SER A 125 -5.10 1.31 0.29
CA SER A 125 -6.25 0.40 0.19
C SER A 125 -6.69 -0.12 1.56
N ALA A 126 -5.73 -0.51 2.41
CA ALA A 126 -5.99 -0.98 3.76
C ALA A 126 -6.56 0.13 4.68
N LEU A 127 -5.99 1.34 4.63
CA LEU A 127 -6.49 2.50 5.37
C LEU A 127 -7.96 2.79 5.05
N ARG A 128 -8.31 2.79 3.76
CA ARG A 128 -9.67 3.00 3.31
C ARG A 128 -10.65 1.97 3.89
N GLU A 129 -10.26 0.70 3.90
CA GLU A 129 -11.09 -0.36 4.48
C GLU A 129 -11.22 -0.19 6.00
N GLY A 130 -10.16 0.26 6.67
CA GLY A 130 -10.18 0.61 8.09
C GLY A 130 -11.18 1.73 8.41
N PHE A 131 -11.17 2.83 7.64
CA PHE A 131 -12.09 3.95 7.85
C PHE A 131 -13.56 3.59 7.56
N ARG A 132 -13.81 2.73 6.56
CA ARG A 132 -15.17 2.25 6.28
C ARG A 132 -15.79 1.43 7.41
N ARG A 133 -14.99 0.72 8.21
CA ARG A 133 -15.48 -0.05 9.36
C ARG A 133 -16.09 0.85 10.43
N LYS A 134 -15.48 2.00 10.71
CA LYS A 134 -15.89 2.91 11.79
C LYS A 134 -17.26 3.55 11.53
N SER A 135 -17.55 3.93 10.28
CA SER A 135 -18.84 4.54 9.92
C SER A 135 -20.04 3.60 10.01
N THR A 136 -19.84 2.27 10.03
CA THR A 136 -20.96 1.30 10.17
C THR A 136 -21.24 0.92 11.63
N SER A 137 -20.25 1.01 12.51
CA SER A 137 -20.40 0.70 13.95
C SER A 137 -21.00 1.85 14.78
N ASP A 138 -21.09 3.06 14.23
CA ASP A 138 -21.58 4.27 14.93
C ASP A 138 -23.06 4.59 14.64
N VAL A 139 -23.85 3.65 14.09
CA VAL A 139 -25.32 3.80 14.08
C VAL A 139 -25.86 3.23 15.38
N PRO A 140 -26.20 4.07 16.39
CA PRO A 140 -26.88 3.57 17.56
C PRO A 140 -28.21 2.96 17.11
N ASP A 141 -28.42 1.72 17.54
CA ASP A 141 -29.63 0.92 17.41
C ASP A 141 -30.79 1.54 18.23
N ARG A 142 -31.06 2.83 18.00
CA ARG A 142 -32.17 3.60 18.57
C ARG A 142 -33.23 3.80 17.51
N ALA A 143 -33.76 2.69 17.02
CA ALA A 143 -35.13 2.61 16.55
C ALA A 143 -35.71 1.33 17.12
N GLY A 144 -35.95 1.34 18.43
CA GLY A 144 -36.81 0.34 19.05
C GLY A 144 -38.16 0.30 18.31
N PRO A 145 -38.85 -0.85 18.30
CA PRO A 145 -40.14 -0.97 17.65
C PRO A 145 -41.09 0.05 18.29
N VAL A 146 -41.50 1.06 17.54
CA VAL A 146 -42.68 1.84 17.89
C VAL A 146 -43.86 0.90 17.66
N THR A 147 -44.15 0.09 18.68
CA THR A 147 -45.44 -0.56 18.85
C THR A 147 -46.46 0.56 19.03
N ALA A 148 -46.90 1.12 17.91
CA ALA A 148 -48.12 1.91 17.85
C ALA A 148 -49.27 0.93 18.12
N GLY A 149 -49.63 0.87 19.40
CA GLY A 149 -50.74 0.08 19.91
C GLY A 149 -52.01 0.35 19.12
N GLY A 150 -52.77 -0.72 18.92
CA GLY A 150 -54.05 -0.66 18.25
C GLY A 150 -55.02 0.31 18.94
N VAL A 151 -55.80 0.99 18.13
CA VAL A 151 -57.13 1.45 18.51
C VAL A 151 -58.09 0.85 17.48
N GLN A 152 -58.54 -0.37 17.79
CA GLN A 152 -59.83 -0.86 17.32
C GLN A 152 -60.92 -0.05 18.05
N SER A 153 -61.78 0.64 17.29
CA SER A 153 -63.13 1.01 17.70
C SER A 153 -63.97 1.07 16.43
N ARG A 154 -64.61 -0.03 16.04
CA ARG A 154 -66.00 -0.42 16.34
C ARG A 154 -67.06 0.51 15.73
N SER A 155 -67.70 -0.06 14.70
CA SER A 155 -69.15 -0.08 14.41
C SER A 155 -69.92 1.24 14.24
N GLY A 156 -70.43 1.39 13.01
CA GLY A 156 -71.63 2.11 12.64
C GLY A 156 -72.01 1.68 11.24
#